data_AF-A0A2T6DER2-F1
#
_entry.id   AF-A0A2T6DER2-F1
#
_cell.length_a   1.000
_cell.length_b   1.000
_cell.length_c   1.000
_cell.angle_alpha   90.00
_cell.angle_beta   90.00
_cell.angle_gamma   90.00
#
_symmetry.space_group_name_H-M   'P 1'
#
loop_
_entity.id
_entity.type
_entity.pdbx_description
1 polymer ?
#
loop_
_entity_poly.entity_id
_entity_poly.type
_entity_poly.pdbx_seq_one_letter_code
_entity_poly.pdbx_strand_id
1 'polypeptide(L)'
;MTPTLSANVQSPGTPLRHTWSLCVGAGRANEALRAGWLEHLASARLHAGFRYVRFHGIFHDDMFVYRVQKGVEIWNWQYVDDVFDRMLDMGVKPFVELAFCPGDLARRRATVFWWKGNGLPPKDWDKWEELVRRFTEHCVARYGLGRGAGDITARQQPNRMIRLRVASKPG
;
A
#
# COMPACT_ATOMS: atom_id res chain seq x y z
N MET A 1 8.08 0.59 48.09
CA MET A 1 6.60 0.78 48.05
C MET A 1 6.09 0.14 46.77
N THR A 2 5.16 -0.80 46.88
CA THR A 2 4.53 -1.45 45.72
C THR A 2 3.20 -0.76 45.45
N PRO A 3 2.92 -0.33 44.22
CA PRO A 3 1.62 0.27 43.90
C PRO A 3 0.52 -0.79 43.98
N THR A 4 -0.61 -0.43 44.60
CA THR A 4 -1.84 -1.24 44.58
C THR A 4 -2.74 -0.78 43.43
N LEU A 5 -3.13 -1.70 42.55
CA LEU A 5 -4.07 -1.47 41.46
C LEU A 5 -5.42 -2.13 41.80
N SER A 6 -6.53 -1.39 41.70
CA SER A 6 -7.90 -1.93 41.86
C SER A 6 -8.76 -1.53 40.66
N ALA A 7 -9.69 -2.41 40.27
CA ALA A 7 -10.63 -2.17 39.18
C ALA A 7 -12.02 -2.72 39.55
N ASN A 8 -13.09 -2.04 39.13
CA ASN A 8 -14.47 -2.43 39.35
C ASN A 8 -15.16 -2.73 38.01
N VAL A 9 -15.59 -3.97 37.81
CA VAL A 9 -16.25 -4.42 36.58
C VAL A 9 -17.68 -3.86 36.40
N GLN A 10 -18.27 -3.31 37.47
CA GLN A 10 -19.59 -2.69 37.44
C GLN A 10 -19.54 -1.19 37.13
N SER A 11 -18.35 -0.58 37.14
CA SER A 11 -18.18 0.83 36.79
C SER A 11 -18.33 1.04 35.27
N PRO A 12 -18.91 2.17 34.83
CA PRO A 12 -18.97 2.50 33.40
C PRO A 12 -17.57 2.51 32.76
N GLY A 13 -17.41 1.73 31.69
CA GLY A 13 -16.19 1.68 30.90
C GLY A 13 -16.22 2.61 29.69
N THR A 14 -15.07 2.79 29.05
CA THR A 14 -14.97 3.40 27.71
C THR A 14 -14.45 2.36 26.71
N PRO A 15 -14.92 2.36 25.45
CA PRO A 15 -14.40 1.45 24.45
C PRO A 15 -12.89 1.65 24.24
N LEU A 16 -12.12 0.60 24.43
CA LEU A 16 -10.69 0.63 24.17
C LEU A 16 -10.45 0.68 22.66
N ARG A 17 -9.84 1.76 22.18
CA ARG A 17 -9.49 1.89 20.75
C ARG A 17 -8.18 1.16 20.47
N HIS A 18 -8.26 0.06 19.73
CA HIS A 18 -7.10 -0.77 19.37
C HIS A 18 -6.29 -0.13 18.23
N THR A 19 -5.59 0.97 18.53
CA THR A 19 -4.75 1.68 17.54
C THR A 19 -3.47 0.90 17.20
N TRP A 20 -2.94 0.14 18.16
CA TRP A 20 -1.71 -0.65 18.01
C TRP A 20 -1.83 -1.79 16.99
N SER A 21 -3.04 -2.30 16.74
CA SER A 21 -3.34 -3.35 15.76
C SER A 21 -4.03 -2.81 14.51
N LEU A 22 -3.95 -1.50 14.25
CA LEU A 22 -4.56 -0.93 13.04
C LEU A 22 -3.75 -1.30 11.79
N CYS A 23 -2.45 -1.03 11.79
CA CYS A 23 -1.58 -1.14 10.63
C CYS A 23 -0.22 -1.74 11.02
N VAL A 24 0.31 -2.60 10.17
CA VAL A 24 1.66 -3.17 10.31
C VAL A 24 2.54 -2.79 9.12
N GLY A 25 3.83 -2.65 9.35
CA GLY A 25 4.81 -2.48 8.28
C GLY A 25 5.22 -3.81 7.67
N ALA A 26 5.54 -3.81 6.39
CA ALA A 26 6.16 -4.92 5.69
C ALA A 26 7.28 -4.40 4.77
N GLY A 27 7.98 -5.33 4.11
CA GLY A 27 9.03 -5.02 3.15
C GLY A 27 8.52 -4.34 1.88
N ARG A 28 8.89 -4.86 0.70
CA ARG A 28 8.49 -4.25 -0.60
C ARG A 28 7.37 -5.04 -1.28
N ALA A 29 6.58 -4.38 -2.11
CA ALA A 29 5.38 -4.91 -2.75
C ALA A 29 5.61 -6.28 -3.43
N ASN A 30 6.71 -6.42 -4.18
CA ASN A 30 7.04 -7.66 -4.88
C ASN A 30 7.21 -8.88 -3.94
N GLU A 31 7.62 -8.67 -2.69
CA GLU A 31 7.75 -9.77 -1.72
C GLU A 31 6.41 -10.40 -1.37
N ALA A 32 5.30 -9.66 -1.50
CA ALA A 32 3.96 -10.18 -1.29
C ALA A 32 3.49 -11.16 -2.37
N LEU A 33 4.26 -11.33 -3.46
CA LEU A 33 4.04 -12.41 -4.43
C LEU A 33 4.55 -13.77 -3.91
N ARG A 34 5.32 -13.78 -2.82
CA ARG A 34 5.87 -15.01 -2.22
C ARG A 34 4.88 -15.61 -1.22
N ALA A 35 4.67 -16.92 -1.31
CA ALA A 35 3.75 -17.65 -0.42
C ALA A 35 4.03 -17.39 1.08
N GLY A 36 5.28 -17.52 1.51
CA GLY A 36 5.65 -17.30 2.91
C GLY A 36 5.36 -15.89 3.43
N TRP A 37 5.41 -14.87 2.56
CA TRP A 37 5.04 -13.51 2.95
C TRP A 37 3.54 -13.42 3.27
N LEU A 38 2.70 -14.04 2.42
CA LEU A 38 1.25 -14.07 2.58
C LEU A 38 0.82 -14.90 3.80
N GLU A 39 1.48 -16.03 4.03
CA GLU A 39 1.27 -16.87 5.21
C GLU A 39 1.55 -16.10 6.51
N HIS A 40 2.66 -15.33 6.53
CA HIS A 40 2.97 -14.46 7.67
C HIS A 40 1.94 -13.33 7.83
N LEU A 41 1.46 -12.75 6.73
CA LEU A 41 0.41 -11.73 6.82
C LEU A 41 -0.90 -12.30 7.35
N ALA A 42 -1.31 -13.49 6.90
CA ALA A 42 -2.48 -14.21 7.40
C ALA A 42 -2.36 -14.48 8.92
N SER A 43 -1.20 -14.94 9.37
CA SER A 43 -0.90 -15.15 10.79
C SER A 43 -0.98 -13.84 11.59
N ALA A 44 -0.39 -12.75 11.07
CA ALA A 44 -0.47 -11.43 11.69
C ALA A 44 -1.91 -10.90 11.77
N ARG A 45 -2.73 -11.14 10.74
CA ARG A 45 -4.16 -10.79 10.73
C ARG A 45 -4.94 -11.59 11.77
N LEU A 46 -4.68 -12.89 11.87
CA LEU A 46 -5.39 -13.82 12.74
C LEU A 46 -5.06 -13.57 14.22
N HIS A 47 -3.77 -13.47 14.55
CA HIS A 47 -3.31 -13.45 15.94
C HIS A 47 -3.09 -12.05 16.52
N ALA A 48 -2.71 -11.07 15.68
CA ALA A 48 -2.45 -9.70 16.12
C ALA A 48 -3.55 -8.70 15.69
N GLY A 49 -4.50 -9.13 14.84
CA GLY A 49 -5.67 -8.33 14.47
C GLY A 49 -5.40 -7.20 13.49
N PHE A 50 -4.25 -7.20 12.80
CA PHE A 50 -3.89 -6.13 11.86
C PHE A 50 -4.88 -5.99 10.70
N ARG A 51 -5.36 -4.77 10.45
CA ARG A 51 -6.34 -4.49 9.38
C ARG A 51 -5.72 -3.87 8.13
N TYR A 52 -4.55 -3.26 8.26
CA TYR A 52 -3.82 -2.64 7.17
C TYR A 52 -2.37 -3.14 7.14
N VAL A 53 -1.80 -3.21 5.95
CA VAL A 53 -0.36 -3.46 5.74
C VAL A 53 0.24 -2.34 4.90
N ARG A 54 1.32 -1.74 5.38
CA ARG A 54 2.08 -0.71 4.66
C ARG A 54 3.40 -1.28 4.17
N PHE A 55 3.68 -1.13 2.89
CA PHE A 55 4.92 -1.59 2.24
C PHE A 55 5.46 -0.56 1.25
N HIS A 56 6.70 -0.77 0.80
CA HIS A 56 7.39 0.07 -0.17
C HIS A 56 7.26 -0.45 -1.61
N GLY A 57 7.55 0.42 -2.59
CA GLY A 57 7.95 -0.04 -3.92
C GLY A 57 6.81 -0.52 -4.83
N ILE A 58 5.59 0.02 -4.68
CA ILE A 58 4.48 -0.32 -5.59
C ILE A 58 4.81 0.06 -7.04
N PHE A 59 5.61 1.10 -7.25
CA PHE A 59 6.07 1.56 -8.57
C PHE A 59 7.51 1.15 -8.88
N HIS A 60 8.08 0.22 -8.10
CA HIS A 60 9.42 -0.28 -8.37
C HIS A 60 9.47 -1.07 -9.70
N ASP A 61 10.66 -1.10 -10.34
CA ASP A 61 10.85 -1.70 -11.67
C ASP A 61 10.45 -3.19 -11.73
N ASP A 62 10.48 -3.91 -10.61
CA ASP A 62 10.09 -5.32 -10.52
C ASP A 62 8.60 -5.58 -10.27
N MET A 63 7.83 -4.51 -10.04
CA MET A 63 6.37 -4.53 -10.15
C MET A 63 5.91 -4.30 -11.60
N PHE A 64 6.83 -3.91 -12.49
CA PHE A 64 6.60 -3.69 -13.92
C PHE A 64 5.49 -2.67 -14.26
N VAL A 65 5.12 -1.80 -13.32
CA VAL A 65 3.99 -0.87 -13.48
C VAL A 65 4.15 0.08 -14.67
N TYR A 66 5.35 0.64 -14.85
CA TYR A 66 5.65 1.56 -15.93
C TYR A 66 6.97 1.20 -16.58
N ARG A 67 6.94 1.02 -17.91
CA ARG A 67 8.12 0.77 -18.74
C ARG A 67 8.01 1.52 -20.06
N VAL A 68 9.14 1.82 -20.68
CA VAL A 68 9.21 2.33 -22.05
C VAL A 68 9.98 1.36 -22.91
N GLN A 69 9.34 0.81 -23.94
CA GLN A 69 9.98 -0.10 -24.90
C GLN A 69 9.85 0.47 -26.30
N LYS A 70 10.99 0.66 -26.99
CA LYS A 70 11.04 1.21 -28.35
C LYS A 70 10.24 2.53 -28.50
N GLY A 71 10.28 3.38 -27.47
CA GLY A 71 9.54 4.65 -27.43
C GLY A 71 8.06 4.55 -27.06
N VAL A 72 7.54 3.34 -26.84
CA VAL A 72 6.14 3.09 -26.45
C VAL A 72 6.05 2.87 -24.94
N GLU A 73 5.14 3.60 -24.30
CA GLU A 73 4.84 3.44 -22.88
C GLU A 73 3.97 2.20 -22.65
N ILE A 74 4.39 1.39 -21.68
CA ILE A 74 3.72 0.16 -21.28
C ILE A 74 3.31 0.30 -19.82
N TRP A 75 2.02 0.05 -19.57
CA TRP A 75 1.39 0.10 -18.26
C TRP A 75 0.92 -1.31 -17.90
N ASN A 76 1.34 -1.84 -16.75
CA ASN A 76 1.00 -3.20 -16.34
C ASN A 76 0.57 -3.25 -14.86
N TRP A 77 -0.61 -3.80 -14.60
CA TRP A 77 -1.17 -3.91 -13.25
C TRP A 77 -1.16 -5.33 -12.71
N GLN A 78 -0.65 -6.32 -13.46
CA GLN A 78 -0.80 -7.74 -13.11
C GLN A 78 -0.28 -8.09 -11.71
N TYR A 79 0.93 -7.64 -11.35
CA TYR A 79 1.46 -7.90 -10.01
C TYR A 79 0.85 -7.03 -8.92
N VAL A 80 0.38 -5.82 -9.27
CA VAL A 80 -0.38 -4.99 -8.33
C VAL A 80 -1.68 -5.71 -7.96
N ASP A 81 -2.38 -6.25 -8.96
CA ASP A 81 -3.63 -6.97 -8.78
C ASP A 81 -3.43 -8.25 -7.97
N ASP A 82 -2.43 -9.06 -8.30
CA ASP A 82 -2.16 -10.30 -7.55
C ASP A 82 -1.86 -10.02 -6.07
N VAL A 83 -1.06 -8.97 -5.79
CA VAL A 83 -0.78 -8.58 -4.40
C VAL A 83 -2.03 -8.05 -3.69
N PHE A 84 -2.80 -7.18 -4.32
CA PHE A 84 -3.95 -6.54 -3.69
C PHE A 84 -5.11 -7.52 -3.49
N ASP A 85 -5.42 -8.34 -4.49
CA ASP A 85 -6.48 -9.35 -4.42
C ASP A 85 -6.23 -10.29 -3.24
N ARG A 86 -5.00 -10.83 -3.09
CA ARG A 86 -4.66 -11.73 -1.99
C ARG A 86 -4.75 -11.07 -0.62
N MET A 87 -4.30 -9.81 -0.50
CA MET A 87 -4.43 -9.07 0.76
C MET A 87 -5.91 -8.88 1.14
N LEU A 88 -6.73 -8.45 0.17
CA LEU A 88 -8.15 -8.19 0.37
C LEU A 88 -8.93 -9.47 0.68
N ASP A 89 -8.60 -10.60 0.04
CA ASP A 89 -9.19 -11.90 0.32
C ASP A 89 -8.90 -12.38 1.76
N MET A 90 -7.76 -11.97 2.34
CA MET A 90 -7.44 -12.19 3.77
C MET A 90 -8.09 -11.16 4.71
N GLY A 91 -8.83 -10.18 4.18
CA GLY A 91 -9.40 -9.08 4.95
C GLY A 91 -8.36 -8.09 5.48
N VAL A 92 -7.21 -7.97 4.81
CA VAL A 92 -6.17 -6.98 5.08
C VAL A 92 -6.12 -5.95 3.96
N LYS A 93 -6.07 -4.67 4.32
CA LYS A 93 -6.14 -3.55 3.39
C LYS A 93 -4.75 -3.01 3.06
N PRO A 94 -4.37 -2.79 1.79
CA PRO A 94 -3.10 -2.18 1.47
C PRO A 94 -3.10 -0.69 1.85
N PHE A 95 -2.14 -0.31 2.67
CA PHE A 95 -1.72 1.08 2.85
C PHE A 95 -0.51 1.31 1.93
N VAL A 96 -0.82 1.72 0.71
CA VAL A 96 0.09 1.94 -0.40
C VAL A 96 0.98 3.16 -0.16
N GLU A 97 2.26 3.00 -0.44
CA GLU A 97 3.18 4.11 -0.64
C GLU A 97 3.41 4.32 -2.14
N LEU A 98 3.15 5.53 -2.64
CA LEU A 98 3.38 5.95 -4.03
C LEU A 98 4.87 6.24 -4.25
N ALA A 99 5.65 5.16 -4.33
CA ALA A 99 7.09 5.15 -4.52
C ALA A 99 7.53 3.74 -4.97
N PHE A 100 8.75 3.51 -5.42
CA PHE A 100 9.81 4.46 -5.77
C PHE A 100 9.63 4.96 -7.21
N CYS A 101 10.46 5.90 -7.69
CA CYS A 101 10.35 6.34 -9.08
C CYS A 101 10.72 5.18 -10.03
N PRO A 102 9.88 4.82 -11.02
CA PRO A 102 10.25 3.86 -12.05
C PRO A 102 11.52 4.29 -12.79
N GLY A 103 12.35 3.34 -13.18
CA GLY A 103 13.63 3.57 -13.82
C GLY A 103 13.53 4.29 -15.16
N ASP A 104 12.52 3.96 -15.97
CA ASP A 104 12.30 4.61 -17.27
C ASP A 104 11.76 6.05 -17.13
N LEU A 105 11.22 6.40 -15.96
CA LEU A 105 10.77 7.74 -15.61
C LEU A 105 11.83 8.55 -14.83
N ALA A 106 12.88 7.91 -14.33
CA ALA A 106 13.87 8.57 -13.50
C ALA A 106 14.88 9.39 -14.33
N ARG A 107 15.27 10.57 -13.81
CA ARG A 107 16.32 11.41 -14.44
C ARG A 107 17.71 10.82 -14.28
N ARG A 108 17.97 10.23 -13.12
CA ARG A 108 19.23 9.57 -12.75
C ARG A 108 18.90 8.38 -11.87
N ARG A 109 19.77 7.37 -11.87
CA ARG A 109 19.65 6.21 -10.97
C ARG A 109 20.57 6.42 -9.77
N ALA A 110 20.00 6.92 -8.67
CA ALA A 110 20.64 6.88 -7.36
C ALA A 110 19.71 6.08 -6.44
N THR A 111 20.17 4.90 -6.05
CA THR A 111 19.29 3.87 -5.51
C THR A 111 19.53 3.66 -4.02
N VAL A 112 18.46 3.30 -3.30
CA VAL A 112 18.48 2.88 -1.91
C VAL A 112 18.16 1.39 -1.80
N PHE A 113 18.60 0.78 -0.69
CA PHE A 113 18.45 -0.64 -0.39
C PHE A 113 19.15 -1.60 -1.37
N TRP A 114 19.24 -2.88 -1.00
CA TRP A 114 19.85 -3.92 -1.81
C TRP A 114 19.09 -4.19 -3.12
N TRP A 115 17.77 -3.93 -3.13
CA TRP A 115 16.88 -4.10 -4.29
C TRP A 115 16.81 -2.87 -5.20
N LYS A 116 17.67 -1.86 -4.97
CA LYS A 116 17.93 -0.74 -5.88
C LYS A 116 16.73 0.19 -6.16
N GLY A 117 15.92 0.51 -5.15
CA GLY A 117 14.81 1.47 -5.29
C GLY A 117 15.28 2.88 -5.60
N ASN A 118 14.72 3.55 -6.62
CA ASN A 118 15.13 4.90 -7.00
C ASN A 118 14.34 5.99 -6.25
N GLY A 119 15.00 6.62 -5.28
CA GLY A 119 14.41 7.69 -4.45
C GLY A 119 14.42 9.08 -5.09
N LEU A 120 15.03 9.24 -6.27
CA LEU A 120 15.11 10.54 -6.92
C LEU A 120 13.78 10.94 -7.59
N PRO A 121 13.53 12.24 -7.76
CA PRO A 121 12.40 12.73 -8.53
C PRO A 121 12.35 12.21 -9.98
N PRO A 122 11.15 12.13 -10.58
CA PRO A 122 10.99 11.79 -11.99
C PRO A 122 11.65 12.86 -12.88
N LYS A 123 12.02 12.47 -14.11
CA LYS A 123 12.52 13.40 -15.14
C LYS A 123 11.41 14.27 -15.74
N ASP A 124 10.16 13.82 -15.58
CA ASP A 124 8.95 14.44 -16.12
C ASP A 124 7.83 14.29 -15.07
N TRP A 125 7.35 15.43 -14.57
CA TRP A 125 6.32 15.46 -13.53
C TRP A 125 4.92 15.20 -14.06
N ASP A 126 4.65 15.56 -15.31
CA ASP A 126 3.36 15.29 -15.96
C ASP A 126 3.19 13.78 -16.14
N LYS A 127 4.27 13.08 -16.48
CA LYS A 127 4.30 11.61 -16.54
C LYS A 127 4.17 10.95 -15.17
N TRP A 128 4.70 11.56 -14.12
CA TRP A 128 4.49 11.09 -12.75
C TRP A 128 3.04 11.26 -12.31
N GLU A 129 2.43 12.41 -12.60
CA GLU A 129 1.00 12.64 -12.36
C GLU A 129 0.15 11.61 -13.11
N GLU A 130 0.45 11.36 -14.38
CA GLU A 130 -0.23 10.36 -15.20
C GLU A 130 -0.11 8.94 -14.62
N LEU A 131 1.06 8.55 -14.11
CA LEU A 131 1.26 7.28 -13.41
C LEU A 131 0.35 7.17 -12.18
N VAL A 132 0.32 8.20 -11.33
CA VAL A 132 -0.51 8.21 -10.12
C VAL A 132 -2.00 8.19 -10.48
N ARG A 133 -2.41 8.97 -11.50
CA ARG A 133 -3.78 9.02 -12.01
C ARG A 133 -4.24 7.66 -12.52
N ARG A 134 -3.48 7.05 -13.43
CA ARG A 134 -3.80 5.72 -14.00
C ARG A 134 -3.84 4.63 -12.93
N PHE A 135 -2.88 4.63 -12.01
CA PHE A 135 -2.89 3.68 -10.90
C PHE A 135 -4.15 3.83 -10.03
N THR A 136 -4.52 5.07 -9.73
CA THR A 136 -5.72 5.37 -8.94
C THR A 136 -6.99 4.94 -9.68
N GLU A 137 -7.12 5.28 -10.96
CA GLU A 137 -8.25 4.88 -11.81
C GLU A 137 -8.37 3.37 -11.92
N HIS A 138 -7.26 2.66 -12.09
CA HIS A 138 -7.22 1.20 -12.10
C HIS A 138 -7.72 0.62 -10.78
N CYS A 139 -7.22 1.13 -9.64
CA CYS A 139 -7.67 0.70 -8.32
C CYS A 139 -9.17 0.96 -8.11
N VAL A 140 -9.67 2.13 -8.53
CA VAL A 140 -11.10 2.47 -8.46
C VAL A 140 -11.92 1.52 -9.32
N ALA A 141 -11.51 1.28 -10.56
CA ALA A 141 -12.22 0.43 -11.50
C ALA A 141 -12.33 -1.02 -11.01
N ARG A 142 -11.25 -1.54 -10.39
CA ARG A 142 -11.20 -2.93 -9.92
C ARG A 142 -11.82 -3.14 -8.54
N TYR A 143 -11.59 -2.23 -7.59
CA TYR A 143 -11.95 -2.43 -6.17
C TYR A 143 -13.07 -1.52 -5.66
N GLY A 144 -13.44 -0.47 -6.42
CA GLY A 144 -14.29 0.64 -5.96
C GLY A 144 -15.80 0.41 -5.86
N LEU A 145 -16.35 -0.69 -6.39
CA LEU A 145 -17.83 -0.88 -6.48
C LEU A 145 -18.40 -2.07 -5.70
N GLY A 146 -17.59 -2.93 -5.09
CA GLY A 146 -18.13 -4.09 -4.37
C GLY A 146 -17.18 -4.81 -3.40
N ARG A 147 -15.88 -4.52 -3.45
CA ARG A 147 -14.85 -5.14 -2.60
C ARG A 147 -13.98 -4.08 -1.94
N GLY A 148 -14.62 -3.17 -1.20
CA GLY A 148 -13.86 -2.22 -0.40
C GLY A 148 -13.61 -0.88 -1.05
N ALA A 149 -14.68 -0.16 -1.43
CA ALA A 149 -14.61 1.22 -1.91
C ALA A 149 -13.93 2.21 -0.93
N GLY A 150 -13.50 1.78 0.27
CA GLY A 150 -12.67 2.55 1.20
C GLY A 150 -11.31 1.92 1.52
N ASP A 151 -10.84 0.93 0.74
CA ASP A 151 -9.92 -0.09 1.25
C ASP A 151 -8.47 0.06 0.80
N ILE A 152 -8.18 0.94 -0.15
CA ILE A 152 -6.81 1.25 -0.58
C ILE A 152 -6.49 2.67 -0.13
N THR A 153 -5.55 2.80 0.80
CA THR A 153 -5.06 4.10 1.27
C THR A 153 -3.68 4.35 0.68
N ALA A 154 -3.44 5.50 0.04
CA ALA A 154 -2.13 5.82 -0.52
C ALA A 154 -1.42 6.97 0.21
N ARG A 155 -0.09 7.06 0.09
CA ARG A 155 0.73 8.21 0.51
C ARG A 155 1.93 8.40 -0.40
N GLN A 156 2.23 9.62 -0.80
CA GLN A 156 3.47 9.96 -1.51
C GLN A 156 4.55 10.43 -0.52
N GLN A 157 5.79 9.97 -0.69
CA GLN A 157 6.94 10.49 0.05
C GLN A 157 7.59 11.70 -0.67
N PRO A 158 8.26 12.65 0.03
CA PRO A 158 8.46 12.71 1.48
C PRO A 158 7.34 13.41 2.27
N ASN A 159 6.57 14.35 1.70
CA ASN A 159 5.74 15.27 2.50
C ASN A 159 4.27 15.49 2.04
N ARG A 160 3.67 14.64 1.19
CA ARG A 160 2.24 14.76 0.83
C ARG A 160 1.45 13.47 1.05
N MET A 161 0.53 13.50 2.02
CA MET A 161 -0.47 12.46 2.18
C MET A 161 -1.59 12.67 1.15
N ILE A 162 -1.57 11.87 0.08
CA ILE A 162 -2.69 11.81 -0.87
C ILE A 162 -3.63 10.71 -0.40
N ARG A 163 -4.66 11.08 0.36
CA ARG A 163 -5.71 10.14 0.72
C ARG A 163 -6.58 9.89 -0.50
N LEU A 164 -6.32 8.79 -1.22
CA LEU A 164 -7.25 8.28 -2.21
C LEU A 164 -8.52 7.86 -1.47
N ARG A 165 -9.57 8.70 -1.54
CA ARG A 165 -10.92 8.29 -1.19
C ARG A 165 -11.60 7.90 -2.49
N VAL A 166 -11.83 6.61 -2.68
CA VAL A 166 -12.72 6.18 -3.75
C VAL A 166 -14.13 6.54 -3.28
N ALA A 167 -14.67 7.63 -3.79
CA ALA A 167 -16.05 8.00 -3.50
C ALA A 167 -16.96 6.97 -4.18
N SER A 168 -17.83 6.32 -3.40
CA SER A 168 -18.99 5.64 -3.99
C SER A 168 -19.78 6.70 -4.78
N LYS A 169 -20.13 6.44 -6.03
CA LYS A 169 -21.10 7.28 -6.73
C LYS A 169 -22.37 7.38 -5.87
N PRO A 170 -23.02 8.55 -5.76
CA PRO A 170 -24.37 8.60 -5.22
C PRO A 170 -25.24 7.69 -6.09
N GLY A 171 -25.98 6.79 -5.43
CA GLY A 171 -27.04 6.02 -6.07
C GLY A 171 -28.22 6.89 -6.46
#